data_AF-W1XGP9-F1
#
_entry.id   AF-W1XGP9-F1
#
_cell.length_a   1.000
_cell.length_b   1.000
_cell.length_c   1.000
_cell.angle_alpha   90.00
_cell.angle_beta   90.00
_cell.angle_gamma   90.00
#
_symmetry.space_group_name_H-M   'P 1'
#
loop_
_entity.id
_entity.type
_entity.pdbx_description
1 polymer ?
#
loop_
_entity_poly.entity_id
_entity_poly.type
_entity_poly.pdbx_seq_one_letter_code
_entity_poly.pdbx_strand_id
1 'polypeptide(L)'
;MSVVLIFIQKAIAQAVGILFGALGELLTEKSGNLNLGIPGMMYMGGIAGLMGAFFYENGNSNPSVIIGFLISFACALGCAALVMCGI
;
A
#
# COMPACT_ATOMS: atom_id res chain seq x y z
N MET A 1 -22.21 14.72 -2.70
CA MET A 1 -20.93 14.74 -3.44
C MET A 1 -20.77 13.38 -4.09
N SER A 2 -20.74 13.27 -5.42
CA SER A 2 -20.63 11.97 -6.10
C SER A 2 -19.39 11.20 -5.64
N VAL A 3 -19.55 9.94 -5.24
CA VAL A 3 -18.49 9.05 -4.74
C VAL A 3 -17.27 9.03 -5.67
N VAL A 4 -17.52 9.14 -6.98
CA VAL A 4 -16.50 9.23 -8.04
C VAL A 4 -15.55 10.42 -7.84
N LEU A 5 -16.07 11.61 -7.47
CA LEU A 5 -15.24 12.80 -7.27
C LEU A 5 -14.32 12.66 -6.04
N ILE A 6 -14.84 12.08 -4.95
CA ILE A 6 -14.06 11.86 -3.73
C ILE A 6 -12.96 10.82 -3.98
N PHE A 7 -13.28 9.75 -4.71
CA PHE A 7 -12.32 8.73 -5.08
C PHE A 7 -11.17 9.30 -5.92
N ILE A 8 -11.49 10.09 -6.95
CA ILE A 8 -10.47 10.72 -7.81
C ILE A 8 -9.60 11.69 -6.99
N GLN A 9 -10.19 12.51 -6.11
CA GLN A 9 -9.42 13.43 -5.27
C GLN A 9 -8.42 12.69 -4.34
N LYS A 10 -8.86 11.61 -3.69
CA LYS A 10 -8.01 10.79 -2.82
C LYS A 10 -6.93 10.04 -3.61
N ALA A 11 -7.29 9.49 -4.77
CA ALA A 11 -6.35 8.80 -5.65
C ALA A 11 -5.24 9.74 -6.17
N ILE A 12 -5.58 10.96 -6.55
CA ILE A 12 -4.60 11.96 -6.98
C ILE A 12 -3.63 12.29 -5.84
N ALA A 13 -4.14 12.54 -4.63
CA ALA A 13 -3.29 12.86 -3.48
C ALA A 13 -2.28 11.75 -3.16
N GLN A 14 -2.72 10.49 -3.24
CA GLN A 14 -1.87 9.33 -2.99
C GLN A 14 -0.87 9.09 -4.14
N ALA A 15 -1.30 9.25 -5.39
CA ALA A 15 -0.45 9.10 -6.58
C ALA A 15 0.69 10.14 -6.64
N VAL A 16 0.42 11.39 -6.23
CA VAL A 16 1.45 12.44 -6.16
C VAL A 16 2.55 12.06 -5.17
N GLY A 17 2.19 11.54 -3.99
CA GLY A 17 3.16 11.08 -3.00
C GLY A 17 4.08 9.97 -3.52
N ILE A 18 3.51 8.99 -4.22
CA ILE A 18 4.28 7.88 -4.83
C ILE A 18 5.18 8.40 -5.96
N LEU A 19 4.68 9.33 -6.78
CA LEU A 19 5.45 9.91 -7.88
C LEU A 19 6.73 10.59 -7.37
N PHE A 20 6.62 11.41 -6.31
CA PHE A 20 7.79 12.06 -5.70
C PHE A 20 8.70 11.08 -4.97
N GLY A 21 8.16 10.04 -4.31
CA GLY A 21 8.96 8.99 -3.67
C GLY A 21 9.78 8.18 -4.68
N ALA A 22 9.14 7.74 -5.77
CA ALA A 22 9.81 7.03 -6.85
C ALA A 22 10.84 7.91 -7.58
N LEU A 23 10.54 9.20 -7.77
CA LEU A 23 11.47 10.14 -8.42
C LEU A 23 12.71 10.38 -7.54
N GLY A 24 12.55 10.47 -6.23
CA GLY A 24 13.67 10.55 -5.28
C GLY A 24 14.57 9.32 -5.32
N GLU A 25 13.98 8.11 -5.31
CA GLU A 25 14.75 6.88 -5.45
C GLU A 25 15.45 6.77 -6.81
N LEU A 26 14.78 7.15 -7.89
CA LEU A 26 15.35 7.14 -9.25
C LEU A 26 16.53 8.12 -9.33
N LEU A 27 16.44 9.31 -8.74
CA LEU A 27 17.57 10.24 -8.64
C LEU A 27 18.76 9.61 -7.89
N THR A 28 18.52 8.89 -6.79
CA THR A 28 19.58 8.22 -6.01
C THR A 28 20.14 6.96 -6.66
N GLU A 29 19.32 6.24 -7.45
CA GLU A 29 19.75 5.12 -8.28
C GLU A 29 20.68 5.61 -9.39
N LYS A 30 20.32 6.71 -10.07
CA LYS A 30 21.14 7.32 -11.11
C LYS A 30 22.45 7.92 -10.56
N SER A 31 22.51 8.27 -9.27
CA SER A 31 23.75 8.63 -8.59
C SER A 31 24.57 7.42 -8.10
N GLY A 32 24.12 6.19 -8.39
CA GLY A 32 24.81 4.95 -8.04
C GLY A 32 24.73 4.55 -6.57
N ASN A 33 23.77 5.12 -5.81
CA ASN A 33 23.67 4.93 -4.36
C ASN A 33 22.62 3.88 -3.94
N LEU A 34 21.64 3.57 -4.80
CA LEU A 34 20.54 2.67 -4.44
C LEU A 34 20.20 1.72 -5.60
N ASN A 35 19.72 0.51 -5.26
CA ASN A 35 19.20 -0.48 -6.21
C ASN A 35 17.65 -0.37 -6.15
N LEU A 36 17.01 0.00 -7.25
CA LEU A 36 15.61 0.43 -7.27
C LEU A 36 14.62 -0.71 -6.99
N GLY A 37 13.44 -0.34 -6.45
CA GLY A 37 12.26 -1.22 -6.36
C GLY A 37 11.38 -1.01 -5.12
N ILE A 38 11.82 -0.19 -4.17
CA ILE A 38 11.20 -0.04 -2.85
C ILE A 38 9.85 0.71 -2.84
N PRO A 39 9.56 1.74 -3.67
CA PRO A 39 8.38 2.58 -3.48
C PRO A 39 7.13 1.87 -3.98
N GLY A 40 7.26 1.02 -5.01
CA GLY A 40 6.19 0.16 -5.52
C GLY A 40 5.86 -1.00 -4.58
N MET A 41 6.89 -1.70 -4.06
CA MET A 41 6.68 -2.80 -3.11
C MET A 41 6.06 -2.34 -1.79
N MET A 42 6.51 -1.19 -1.28
CA MET A 42 5.95 -0.59 -0.07
C MET A 42 4.47 -0.22 -0.26
N TYR A 43 4.10 0.27 -1.45
CA TYR A 43 2.72 0.65 -1.75
C TYR A 43 1.78 -0.55 -1.86
N MET A 44 2.20 -1.61 -2.56
CA MET A 44 1.40 -2.82 -2.72
C MET A 44 1.13 -3.53 -1.40
N GLY A 45 2.13 -3.61 -0.51
CA GLY A 45 1.94 -4.13 0.86
C GLY A 45 0.96 -3.29 1.68
N GLY A 46 1.04 -1.96 1.59
CA GLY A 46 0.14 -1.05 2.32
C GLY A 46 -1.32 -1.15 1.89
N ILE A 47 -1.60 -1.22 0.58
CA ILE A 47 -2.98 -1.39 0.08
C ILE A 47 -3.53 -2.76 0.49
N ALA A 48 -2.74 -3.83 0.34
CA ALA A 48 -3.19 -5.18 0.69
C ALA A 48 -3.57 -5.26 2.19
N GLY A 49 -2.77 -4.66 3.08
CA GLY A 49 -3.08 -4.60 4.51
C GLY A 49 -4.37 -3.84 4.83
N LEU A 50 -4.60 -2.68 4.19
CA LEU A 50 -5.84 -1.90 4.39
C LEU A 50 -7.06 -2.63 3.83
N MET A 51 -6.91 -3.26 2.67
CA MET A 51 -7.99 -4.03 2.04
C MET A 51 -8.35 -5.26 2.90
N GLY A 52 -7.36 -5.94 3.48
CA GLY A 52 -7.56 -7.05 4.42
C GLY A 52 -8.34 -6.66 5.68
N ALA A 53 -8.06 -5.48 6.26
CA ALA A 53 -8.87 -4.95 7.36
C ALA A 53 -10.29 -4.60 6.92
N PHE A 54 -10.45 -3.96 5.75
CA PHE A 54 -11.77 -3.59 5.23
C PHE A 54 -12.68 -4.81 5.02
N PHE A 55 -12.14 -5.92 4.50
CA PHE A 55 -12.91 -7.16 4.36
C PHE A 55 -13.26 -7.80 5.71
N TYR A 56 -12.37 -7.72 6.70
CA TYR A 56 -12.64 -8.24 8.04
C TYR A 56 -13.73 -7.44 8.77
N GLU A 57 -13.71 -6.11 8.66
CA GLU A 57 -14.69 -5.24 9.31
C GLU A 57 -16.10 -5.41 8.72
N ASN A 58 -16.23 -5.64 7.42
CA ASN A 58 -17.52 -5.85 6.75
C ASN A 58 -18.12 -7.25 6.97
N GLY A 59 -17.32 -8.24 7.39
CA GLY A 59 -17.73 -9.64 7.51
C GLY A 59 -18.17 -10.09 8.90
N ASN A 60 -17.98 -9.29 9.96
CA ASN A 60 -18.19 -9.74 11.34
C ASN A 60 -18.94 -8.71 12.20
N SER A 61 -20.00 -9.14 12.91
CA SER A 61 -20.88 -8.26 13.70
C SER A 61 -20.26 -7.70 14.99
N ASN A 62 -19.09 -8.19 15.42
CA ASN A 62 -18.31 -7.67 16.56
C ASN A 62 -16.82 -7.60 16.19
N PRO A 63 -16.38 -6.58 15.43
CA PRO A 63 -14.99 -6.44 15.04
C PRO A 63 -14.14 -6.01 16.24
N SER A 64 -13.07 -6.76 16.54
CA SER A 64 -12.06 -6.33 17.50
C SER A 64 -10.87 -5.71 16.77
N VAL A 65 -10.43 -4.56 17.25
CA VAL A 65 -9.37 -3.74 16.63
C VAL A 65 -8.05 -4.52 16.53
N ILE A 66 -7.77 -5.37 17.52
CA ILE A 66 -6.53 -6.17 17.60
C ILE A 66 -6.47 -7.24 16.49
N ILE A 67 -7.60 -7.89 16.19
CA ILE A 67 -7.66 -8.93 15.16
C ILE A 67 -7.61 -8.29 13.76
N GLY A 68 -8.27 -7.14 13.57
CA GLY A 68 -8.16 -6.37 12.33
C GLY A 68 -6.72 -5.93 12.04
N PHE A 69 -6.00 -5.44 13.06
CA PHE A 69 -4.58 -5.09 12.94
C PHE A 69 -3.70 -6.30 12.57
N LEU A 70 -3.92 -7.46 13.20
CA LEU A 70 -3.20 -8.69 12.89
C LEU A 70 -3.43 -9.16 11.44
N ILE A 71 -4.67 -9.06 10.96
CA ILE A 71 -5.03 -9.41 9.57
C ILE A 71 -4.38 -8.44 8.58
N SER A 72 -4.42 -7.14 8.85
CA SER A 72 -3.73 -6.14 8.03
C SER A 72 -2.23 -6.39 7.97
N PHE A 73 -1.61 -6.70 9.11
CA PHE A 73 -0.19 -6.98 9.18
C PHE A 73 0.18 -8.25 8.40
N ALA A 74 -0.60 -9.32 8.56
CA ALA A 74 -0.39 -10.58 7.84
C ALA A 74 -0.58 -10.41 6.31
N CYS A 75 -1.62 -9.67 5.89
CA CYS A 75 -1.89 -9.42 4.49
C CYS A 75 -0.84 -8.49 3.85
N ALA A 76 -0.40 -7.47 4.57
CA ALA A 76 0.68 -6.59 4.13
C ALA A 76 2.00 -7.34 3.95
N LEU A 77 2.36 -8.18 4.93
CA LEU A 77 3.58 -8.99 4.90
C LEU A 77 3.54 -10.04 3.79
N GLY A 78 2.39 -10.73 3.64
CA GLY A 78 2.18 -11.74 2.61
C GLY A 78 2.25 -11.16 1.20
N CYS A 79 1.60 -10.02 0.97
CA CYS A 79 1.65 -9.35 -0.33
C CYS A 79 3.04 -8.78 -0.63
N ALA A 80 3.71 -8.17 0.36
CA ALA A 80 5.08 -7.69 0.20
C ALA A 80 6.07 -8.84 -0.11
N ALA A 81 5.95 -9.98 0.58
CA ALA A 81 6.78 -11.16 0.32
C ALA A 81 6.54 -11.75 -1.07
N LEU A 82 5.28 -11.75 -1.54
CA LEU A 82 4.91 -12.29 -2.85
C LEU A 82 5.40 -11.37 -3.98
N VAL A 83 5.27 -10.05 -3.83
CA VAL A 83 5.80 -9.06 -4.77
C VAL A 83 7.33 -9.12 -4.81
N MET A 84 8.00 -9.45 -3.70
CA MET A 84 9.47 -9.60 -3.66
C MET A 84 9.97 -10.93 -4.26
N CYS A 85 9.14 -11.98 -4.32
CA CYS A 85 9.55 -13.34 -4.71
C CYS A 85 9.50 -13.61 -6.24
N GLY A 86 9.07 -12.66 -7.08
CA GLY A 86 9.21 -12.81 -8.53
C GLY A 86 7.92 -12.65 -9.33
N ILE A 87 7.46 -11.40 -9.41
CA ILE A 87 7.02 -10.82 -10.68
C ILE A 87 8.05 -9.77 -11.05
#